data_AF-A0A142NS05-F1
#
_entry.id   AF-A0A142NS05-F1
#
_cell.length_a   1.000
_cell.length_b   1.000
_cell.length_c   1.000
_cell.angle_alpha   90.00
_cell.angle_beta   90.00
_cell.angle_gamma   90.00
#
_symmetry.space_group_name_H-M   'P 1'
#
loop_
_entity.id
_entity.type
_entity.pdbx_description
1 polymer ?
#
loop_
_entity_poly.entity_id
_entity_poly.type
_entity_poly.pdbx_seq_one_letter_code
_entity_poly.pdbx_strand_id
1 'polypeptide(L)' 'MEGKRLIKRERRSRILTISPVRSRAVTAASEMSRALRDSEDAREVLMSFVGSLKDEEIDLLRDFVRD' A
#
# COMPACT_ATOMS: atom_id res chain seq x y z
N MET A 1 -1.36 -13.02 12.30
CA MET A 1 -1.93 -11.66 12.11
C MET A 1 -1.47 -10.68 13.19
N GLU A 2 -1.52 -11.03 14.48
CA GLU A 2 -1.05 -10.15 15.58
C GLU A 2 0.48 -9.93 15.56
N GLY A 3 1.25 -10.98 15.22
CA GLY A 3 2.71 -10.90 15.05
C GLY A 3 3.22 -10.00 13.91
N LYS A 4 2.32 -9.46 13.07
CA LYS A 4 2.68 -8.53 11.98
C LYS A 4 2.32 -7.05 12.29
N ARG A 5 1.86 -6.73 13.51
CA ARG A 5 1.40 -5.37 13.92
C ARG A 5 0.37 -4.73 12.96
N LEU A 6 -0.46 -5.54 12.29
CA LEU A 6 -1.43 -5.04 11.32
C LEU A 6 -2.76 -4.61 11.95
N ILE A 7 -3.06 -5.13 13.14
CA ILE A 7 -4.31 -4.88 13.85
C ILE A 7 -4.05 -4.44 15.29
N LYS A 8 -4.83 -3.46 15.76
CA LYS A 8 -4.95 -3.09 17.16
C LYS A 8 -6.18 -3.80 17.72
N ARG A 9 -6.03 -4.40 18.90
CA ARG A 9 -7.13 -4.98 19.65
C ARG A 9 -7.35 -4.14 20.90
N GLU A 10 -8.59 -3.70 21.11
CA GLU A 10 -9.00 -2.99 22.32
C GLU A 10 -10.17 -3.74 22.96
N ARG A 11 -9.98 -4.23 24.19
CA ARG A 11 -11.05 -4.89 24.95
C ARG A 11 -11.62 -3.89 25.96
N ARG A 12 -12.90 -3.56 25.81
CA ARG A 12 -13.67 -2.80 26.81
C ARG A 12 -14.77 -3.70 27.35
N SER A 13 -14.66 -4.09 28.62
CA SER A 13 -15.58 -5.02 29.29
C SER A 13 -15.71 -6.35 28.51
N ARG A 14 -16.91 -6.67 28.00
CA ARG A 14 -17.18 -7.90 27.21
C ARG A 14 -16.98 -7.70 25.70
N ILE A 15 -16.65 -6.48 25.25
CA ILE A 15 -16.53 -6.16 23.82
C ILE A 15 -15.05 -6.14 23.43
N LEU A 16 -14.72 -6.88 22.38
CA LEU A 16 -13.41 -6.85 21.71
C LEU A 16 -13.55 -6.07 20.40
N THR A 17 -12.86 -4.95 20.30
CA THR A 17 -12.76 -4.16 19.07
C THR A 17 -11.45 -4.49 18.37
N ILE A 18 -11.51 -4.76 17.07
CA ILE A 18 -10.34 -4.99 16.23
C ILE A 18 -10.33 -3.92 15.15
N SER A 19 -9.25 -3.16 15.06
CA SER A 19 -9.11 -2.06 14.09
C SER A 19 -7.75 -2.14 13.39
N PRO A 20 -7.67 -1.76 12.11
CA PRO A 20 -6.38 -1.73 11.40
C PRO A 20 -5.47 -0.64 12.00
N VAL A 21 -4.19 -0.94 12.18
CA VAL A 21 -3.19 0.02 12.74
C VAL A 21 -2.83 1.10 11.73
N ARG A 22 -2.92 0.79 10.44
CA ARG A 22 -2.65 1.69 9.31
C ARG A 22 -3.85 1.66 8.36
N SER A 23 -4.10 2.77 7.67
CA SER A 23 -5.11 2.76 6.61
C SER A 23 -4.73 1.73 5.54
N ARG A 24 -5.73 1.17 4.87
CA ARG A 24 -5.53 0.19 3.79
C ARG A 24 -4.60 0.74 2.70
N ALA A 25 -4.73 2.03 2.38
CA ALA A 25 -3.88 2.72 1.42
C ALA A 25 -2.41 2.75 1.86
N VAL A 26 -2.12 3.05 3.13
CA VAL A 26 -0.74 3.08 3.65
C VAL A 26 -0.11 1.69 3.63
N THR A 27 -0.88 0.65 3.95
CA THR A 27 -0.40 -0.74 3.87
C THR A 27 -0.08 -1.12 2.42
N ALA A 28 -0.99 -0.84 1.49
CA ALA A 28 -0.78 -1.12 0.07
C ALA A 28 0.46 -0.39 -0.48
N ALA A 29 0.60 0.91 -0.19
CA ALA A 29 1.77 1.69 -0.60
C ALA A 29 3.09 1.13 -0.02
N SER A 30 3.06 0.66 1.23
CA SER A 30 4.22 0.02 1.86
C SER A 30 4.60 -1.29 1.16
N GLU A 31 3.61 -2.10 0.79
CA GLU A 31 3.83 -3.35 0.06
C GLU A 31 4.33 -3.11 -1.36
N MET A 32 3.78 -2.13 -2.07
CA MET A 32 4.26 -1.71 -3.40
C MET A 32 5.71 -1.22 -3.35
N SER A 33 6.05 -0.38 -2.37
CA SER A 33 7.42 0.11 -2.19
C SER A 33 8.40 -1.02 -1.88
N ARG A 34 7.97 -2.00 -1.07
CA ARG A 34 8.78 -3.19 -0.79
C ARG A 34 8.97 -4.05 -2.03
N ALA A 35 7.90 -4.35 -2.76
CA ALA A 35 7.96 -5.16 -3.98
C ALA A 35 8.90 -4.53 -5.02
N LEU A 36 8.88 -3.20 -5.16
CA LEU A 36 9.78 -2.48 -6.05
C LEU A 36 11.24 -2.56 -5.58
N ARG A 37 11.49 -2.41 -4.26
CA ARG A 37 12.85 -2.49 -3.69
C ARG A 37 13.45 -3.90 -3.79
N ASP A 38 12.61 -4.92 -3.62
CA ASP A 38 13.02 -6.32 -3.66
C ASP A 38 13.13 -6.84 -5.12
N SER A 39 12.80 -6.03 -6.13
CA SER A 39 12.93 -6.38 -7.55
C SER A 39 14.36 -6.23 -8.07
N GLU A 40 14.75 -7.11 -9.01
CA GLU A 40 16.07 -7.06 -9.65
C GLU A 40 16.21 -5.89 -10.63
N ASP A 41 15.14 -5.55 -11.35
CA ASP A 41 15.06 -4.38 -12.23
C ASP A 41 13.82 -3.53 -11.89
N ALA A 42 14.04 -2.54 -11.03
CA ALA A 42 13.00 -1.61 -10.62
C ALA A 42 12.45 -0.78 -11.79
N ARG A 43 13.27 -0.51 -12.83
CA ARG A 43 12.84 0.28 -13.98
C ARG A 43 11.88 -0.52 -14.85
N GLU A 44 12.18 -1.78 -15.13
CA GLU A 44 11.30 -2.67 -15.89
C GLU A 44 9.96 -2.86 -15.18
N VAL A 45 9.98 -3.10 -13.86
CA VAL A 45 8.77 -3.24 -13.04
C VAL A 45 7.93 -1.97 -13.09
N LEU A 46 8.53 -0.78 -12.98
CA LEU A 46 7.80 0.48 -13.08
C LEU A 46 7.20 0.69 -14.47
N MET A 47 7.93 0.38 -15.54
CA MET A 47 7.41 0.50 -16.91
C MET A 47 6.24 -0.45 -17.17
N SER A 48 6.34 -1.68 -16.67
CA SER A 48 5.28 -2.69 -16.75
C SER A 48 4.05 -2.27 -15.93
N PHE A 49 4.27 -1.72 -14.73
CA PHE A 49 3.21 -1.19 -13.89
C PHE A 49 2.49 -0.04 -14.58
N VAL A 50 3.22 0.98 -15.07
CA VAL A 50 2.62 2.12 -15.79
C VAL A 50 1.86 1.65 -17.03
N GLY A 51 2.39 0.67 -17.78
CA GLY A 51 1.71 0.11 -18.95
C GLY A 51 0.44 -0.71 -18.62
N SER A 52 0.24 -1.09 -17.36
CA SER A 52 -0.96 -1.82 -16.90
C SER A 52 -2.09 -0.90 -16.42
N LEU A 53 -1.81 0.39 -16.24
CA LEU A 53 -2.76 1.37 -15.74
C LEU A 53 -3.65 1.92 -16.86
N LYS A 54 -4.83 2.40 -16.47
CA LYS A 54 -5.69 3.19 -17.36
C LYS A 54 -5.19 4.62 -17.45
N ASP A 55 -5.59 5.31 -18.52
CA ASP A 55 -5.18 6.69 -18.78
C ASP A 55 -5.53 7.62 -17.61
N GLU A 56 -6.70 7.44 -16.98
CA GLU A 56 -7.11 8.26 -15.83
C GLU A 56 -6.23 8.01 -14.58
N GLU A 57 -5.75 6.79 -14.41
CA GLU A 57 -4.86 6.42 -13.30
C GLU A 57 -3.43 6.95 -13.54
N ILE A 58 -3.00 7.00 -14.80
CA ILE A 58 -1.72 7.59 -15.21
C ILE A 58 -1.72 9.10 -14.96
N ASP A 59 -2.82 9.78 -15.29
CA ASP A 59 -2.93 11.23 -15.08
C ASP A 59 -2.92 11.59 -13.59
N LEU A 60 -3.60 10.80 -12.74
CA LEU A 60 -3.50 10.95 -11.28
C LEU A 60 -2.06 10.80 -10.76
N LEU A 61 -1.30 9.83 -11.28
CA LEU A 61 0.11 9.67 -10.90
C LEU A 61 0.98 10.83 -11.38
N ARG A 62 0.73 11.36 -12.58
CA ARG A 62 1.45 12.51 -13.12
C ARG A 62 1.20 13.76 -12.28
N ASP A 63 -0.04 14.01 -11.89
CA ASP A 63 -0.39 15.14 -11.05
C ASP A 63 0.26 15.01 -9.68
N PHE A 64 0.23 13.82 -9.08
CA PHE A 64 0.86 13.56 -7.78
C PHE A 64 2.39 13.75 -7.78
N VAL A 65 3.08 13.49 -8.89
CA VAL A 65 4.54 13.65 -9.01
C VAL A 65 4.94 15.10 -9.34
N ARG A 66 4.01 15.89 -9.88
CA ARG A 66 4.26 17.30 -10.22
C ARG A 66 4.14 18.24 -9.02
N ASP A 67 3.35 17.85 -8.02
CA ASP A 67 3.28 18.47 -6.68
C ASP A 67 4.51 18.10 -5.83
#